data_AF-A0A957GST9-F1
#
_entry.id   AF-A0A957GST9-F1
#
_cell.length_a   1.000
_cell.length_b   1.000
_cell.length_c   1.000
_cell.angle_alpha   90.00
_cell.angle_beta   90.00
_cell.angle_gamma   90.00
#
_symmetry.space_group_name_H-M   'P 1'
#
loop_
_entity.id
_entity.type
_entity.pdbx_description
1 polymer ?
#
loop_
_entity_poly.entity_id
_entity_poly.type
_entity_poly.pdbx_seq_one_letter_code
_entity_poly.pdbx_strand_id
1 'polypeptide(L)'
;VGTAVQLTCSLPTDAAPQVVRVCETSAALGTGLDCMEQDALANITLTATSQLSFTCPLPRDENEPGGGYALYTAPVYPGDAATPVVCTAP
;
A
#
# COMPACT_ATOMS: atom_id res chain seq x y z
N VAL A 1 10.13 -11.43 -3.95
CA VAL A 1 9.22 -11.73 -5.08
C VAL A 1 8.38 -12.94 -4.69
N GLY A 2 7.04 -12.89 -4.81
CA GLY A 2 6.15 -14.00 -4.42
C GLY A 2 6.14 -14.34 -2.93
N THR A 3 6.81 -13.54 -2.12
CA THR A 3 6.94 -13.70 -0.67
C THR A 3 5.88 -12.87 0.04
N ALA A 4 5.39 -13.36 1.17
CA ALA A 4 4.53 -12.56 2.04
C ALA A 4 5.33 -11.38 2.62
N VAL A 5 4.75 -10.19 2.55
CA VAL A 5 5.20 -8.97 3.21
C VAL A 5 4.20 -8.68 4.32
N GLN A 6 4.73 -8.30 5.48
CA GLN A 6 3.95 -7.78 6.59
C GLN A 6 4.43 -6.37 6.92
N LEU A 7 3.50 -5.43 6.95
CA LEU A 7 3.74 -4.06 7.38
C LEU A 7 2.90 -3.77 8.62
N THR A 8 3.45 -2.97 9.53
CA THR A 8 2.67 -2.32 10.57
C THR A 8 2.41 -0.89 10.13
N CYS A 9 1.14 -0.54 9.92
CA CYS A 9 0.72 0.79 9.51
C CYS A 9 0.06 1.51 10.69
N SER A 10 0.41 2.76 10.92
CA SER A 10 -0.11 3.57 12.02
C SER A 10 -0.63 4.93 11.55
N LEU A 11 -1.57 5.44 12.32
CA LEU A 11 -2.12 6.78 12.21
C LEU A 11 -1.90 7.54 13.51
N PRO A 12 -1.71 8.88 13.45
CA PRO A 12 -1.79 9.72 14.63
C PRO A 12 -3.12 9.54 15.38
N THR A 13 -3.08 9.72 16.70
CA THR A 13 -4.30 9.77 17.51
C THR A 13 -5.23 10.87 16.99
N ASP A 14 -6.53 10.60 16.98
CA ASP A 14 -7.60 11.50 16.51
C ASP A 14 -7.58 11.83 15.01
N ALA A 15 -6.75 11.17 14.21
CA ALA A 15 -6.80 11.27 12.76
C ALA A 15 -8.11 10.69 12.20
N ALA A 16 -8.66 11.34 11.17
CA ALA A 16 -9.76 10.76 10.41
C ALA A 16 -9.31 9.44 9.75
N PRO A 17 -10.20 8.45 9.58
CA PRO A 17 -9.85 7.18 8.96
C PRO A 17 -9.21 7.37 7.58
N GLN A 18 -8.10 6.66 7.33
CA GLN A 18 -7.41 6.68 6.04
C GLN A 18 -7.48 5.30 5.39
N VAL A 19 -7.53 5.25 4.07
CA VAL A 19 -7.27 4.03 3.29
C VAL A 19 -5.78 3.90 3.07
N VAL A 20 -5.26 2.67 3.18
CA VAL A 20 -3.94 2.29 2.67
C VAL A 20 -4.15 1.28 1.56
N ARG A 21 -3.75 1.64 0.34
CA ARG A 21 -3.75 0.75 -0.82
C ARG A 21 -2.32 0.43 -1.23
N VAL A 22 -2.05 -0.86 -1.38
CA VAL A 22 -0.77 -1.39 -1.86
C VAL A 22 -0.93 -1.77 -3.32
N CYS A 23 -0.15 -1.14 -4.19
CA CYS A 23 -0.12 -1.44 -5.61
C CYS A 23 1.27 -1.93 -6.04
N GLU A 24 1.41 -2.41 -7.27
CA GLU A 24 2.70 -2.77 -7.85
C GLU A 24 3.55 -1.55 -8.20
N THR A 25 4.82 -1.79 -8.54
CA THR A 25 5.72 -0.81 -9.16
C THR A 25 6.04 -1.22 -10.59
N SER A 26 6.44 -0.26 -11.41
CA SER A 26 7.16 -0.53 -12.66
C SER A 26 8.66 -0.43 -12.42
N ALA A 27 9.38 -1.52 -12.63
CA ALA A 27 10.83 -1.52 -12.62
C ALA A 27 11.39 -0.76 -13.83
N ALA A 28 10.75 -0.88 -14.99
CA ALA A 28 11.17 -0.18 -16.22
C ALA A 28 11.10 1.35 -16.08
N LEU A 29 10.12 1.86 -15.33
CA LEU A 29 9.91 3.30 -15.11
C LEU A 29 10.45 3.80 -13.76
N GLY A 30 10.81 2.88 -12.85
CA GLY A 30 11.29 3.23 -11.51
C GLY A 30 10.25 3.91 -10.62
N THR A 31 8.95 3.64 -10.83
CA THR A 31 7.84 4.30 -10.11
C THR A 31 6.78 3.33 -9.63
N GLY A 32 6.00 3.73 -8.61
CA GLY A 32 4.74 3.09 -8.28
C GLY A 32 3.71 3.22 -9.39
N LEU A 33 2.88 2.19 -9.55
CA LEU A 33 1.72 2.20 -10.44
C LEU A 33 0.47 2.32 -9.59
N ASP A 34 -0.32 3.37 -9.82
CA ASP A 34 -1.61 3.49 -9.15
C ASP A 34 -2.57 2.40 -9.67
N CYS A 35 -3.45 1.91 -8.81
CA CYS A 35 -4.29 0.75 -9.08
C CYS A 35 -5.71 0.90 -8.56
N MET A 36 -6.65 0.23 -9.24
CA MET A 36 -8.01 0.08 -8.72
C MET A 36 -8.00 -0.82 -7.48
N GLU A 37 -9.08 -0.74 -6.70
CA GLU A 37 -9.21 -1.52 -5.47
C GLU A 37 -9.12 -3.04 -5.73
N GLN A 38 -9.74 -3.54 -6.80
CA GLN A 38 -9.70 -4.95 -7.17
C GLN A 38 -8.33 -5.45 -7.64
N ASP A 39 -7.44 -4.55 -8.04
CA ASP A 39 -6.10 -4.84 -8.56
C ASP A 39 -5.01 -4.63 -7.50
N ALA A 40 -5.41 -4.16 -6.31
CA ALA A 40 -4.50 -3.90 -5.21
C ALA A 40 -3.97 -5.21 -4.61
N LEU A 41 -2.69 -5.20 -4.23
CA LEU A 41 -2.07 -6.30 -3.47
C LEU A 41 -2.66 -6.41 -2.06
N ALA A 42 -3.04 -5.27 -1.49
CA ALA A 42 -3.90 -5.17 -0.33
C ALA A 42 -4.55 -3.78 -0.25
N ASN A 43 -5.71 -3.70 0.38
CA ASN A 43 -6.45 -2.46 0.59
C ASN A 43 -7.12 -2.52 1.96
N ILE A 44 -6.76 -1.60 2.85
CA ILE A 44 -7.32 -1.55 4.22
C ILE A 44 -7.79 -0.16 4.59
N THR A 45 -8.81 -0.11 5.44
CA THR A 45 -9.17 1.10 6.18
C THR A 45 -8.45 1.09 7.52
N LEU A 46 -7.70 2.16 7.78
CA LEU A 46 -6.90 2.36 8.98
C LEU A 46 -7.62 3.39 9.86
N THR A 47 -7.99 2.97 11.08
CA THR A 47 -8.57 3.83 12.13
C THR A 47 -7.67 3.92 13.37
N ALA A 48 -6.72 3.00 13.49
CA ALA A 48 -5.67 2.91 14.49
C ALA A 48 -4.53 2.07 13.91
N THR A 49 -3.47 1.82 14.67
CA THR A 49 -2.39 0.93 14.23
C THR A 49 -2.91 -0.47 13.88
N SER A 50 -2.54 -0.96 12.69
CA SER A 50 -2.96 -2.27 12.19
C SER A 50 -1.85 -2.94 11.37
N GLN A 51 -1.95 -4.27 11.25
CA GLN A 51 -1.09 -5.06 10.38
C GLN A 51 -1.71 -5.19 8.98
N LEU A 52 -0.84 -5.08 7.98
CA LEU A 52 -1.17 -5.20 6.56
C LEU A 52 -0.28 -6.29 5.95
N SER A 53 -0.92 -7.33 5.43
CA SER A 53 -0.23 -8.47 4.81
C SER A 53 -0.60 -8.59 3.35
N PHE A 54 0.38 -8.79 2.49
CA PHE A 54 0.18 -9.02 1.05
C PHE A 54 1.33 -9.85 0.47
N THR A 55 1.13 -10.38 -0.73
CA THR A 55 2.17 -11.10 -1.46
C THR A 55 2.86 -10.14 -2.42
N CYS A 56 4.19 -10.08 -2.39
CA CYS A 56 4.96 -9.32 -3.39
C CYS A 56 4.61 -9.78 -4.81
N PRO A 57 4.49 -8.86 -5.78
CA PRO A 57 4.22 -9.22 -7.18
C PRO A 57 5.21 -10.24 -7.72
N LEU A 58 4.70 -11.15 -8.55
CA LEU A 58 5.53 -12.08 -9.29
C LEU A 58 6.18 -11.38 -10.49
N PRO A 59 7.28 -11.92 -11.04
CA PRO A 59 7.86 -11.42 -12.27
C PRO A 59 6.84 -11.59 -13.41
N ARG A 60 6.75 -10.59 -14.29
CA ARG A 60 5.95 -10.68 -15.52
C ARG A 60 6.83 -11.02 -16.72
N ASP A 61 7.97 -10.33 -16.81
CA ASP A 61 8.97 -10.48 -17.88
C ASP A 61 10.35 -9.95 -17.42
N GLU A 62 11.31 -9.90 -18.35
CA GLU A 62 12.69 -9.46 -18.10
C GLU A 62 12.82 -7.98 -17.66
N ASN A 63 11.87 -7.12 -18.03
CA ASN A 63 11.84 -5.71 -17.68
C ASN A 63 11.04 -5.44 -16.41
N GLU A 64 10.20 -6.39 -16.00
CA GLU A 64 9.34 -6.32 -14.82
C GLU A 64 9.55 -7.55 -13.92
N PRO A 65 10.66 -7.58 -13.16
CA PRO A 65 11.05 -8.72 -12.32
C PRO A 65 10.15 -8.91 -11.08
N GLY A 66 9.16 -8.03 -10.87
CA GLY A 66 8.25 -8.05 -9.73
C GLY A 66 8.94 -7.65 -8.41
N GLY A 67 8.32 -8.02 -7.29
CA GLY A 67 8.88 -7.81 -5.95
C GLY A 67 8.72 -6.41 -5.36
N GLY A 68 8.55 -5.38 -6.18
CA GLY A 68 8.28 -4.02 -5.71
C GLY A 68 6.80 -3.76 -5.43
N TYR A 69 6.54 -2.83 -4.50
CA TYR A 69 5.21 -2.34 -4.19
C TYR A 69 5.26 -0.84 -3.87
N ALA A 70 4.13 -0.16 -4.05
CA ALA A 70 3.95 1.25 -3.71
C ALA A 70 2.73 1.40 -2.80
N LEU A 71 2.80 2.37 -1.88
CA LEU A 71 1.73 2.68 -0.94
C LEU A 71 1.04 3.97 -1.36
N TYR A 72 -0.28 3.91 -1.47
CA TYR A 72 -1.15 5.04 -1.74
C TYR A 72 -2.12 5.21 -0.59
N THR A 73 -2.32 6.45 -0.14
CA THR A 73 -3.15 6.75 1.03
C THR A 73 -4.06 7.93 0.79
N ALA A 74 -5.27 7.87 1.31
CA ALA A 74 -6.24 8.95 1.24
C ALA A 74 -7.26 8.84 2.38
N PRO A 75 -7.95 9.93 2.76
CA PRO A 75 -9.10 9.85 3.66
C PRO A 75 -10.20 8.96 3.09
N VAL A 76 -10.90 8.23 3.96
CA VAL A 76 -12.03 7.40 3.56
C VAL A 76 -13.19 8.25 3.06
N TYR A 77 -13.46 9.37 3.74
CA TYR A 77 -14.60 10.23 3.44
C TYR A 77 -14.17 11.55 2.77
N PRO A 78 -14.96 12.04 1.79
CA PRO A 78 -14.76 13.37 1.25
C PRO A 78 -14.90 14.45 2.34
N GLY A 79 -13.94 15.37 2.40
CA GLY A 79 -13.92 16.48 3.36
C GLY A 79 -13.02 16.24 4.57
N ASP A 80 -12.63 15.00 4.84
CA ASP A 80 -11.64 14.69 5.87
C ASP A 80 -10.23 15.09 5.43
N ALA A 81 -9.38 15.44 6.39
CA ALA A 81 -7.99 15.80 6.12
C ALA A 81 -7.14 14.55 5.83
N ALA A 82 -6.33 14.60 4.78
CA ALA A 82 -5.28 13.62 4.55
C ALA A 82 -4.27 13.71 5.69
N THR A 83 -4.04 12.57 6.35
CA THR A 83 -3.09 12.47 7.46
C THR A 83 -1.98 11.50 7.07
N PRO A 84 -0.69 11.80 7.37
CA PRO A 84 0.40 10.89 7.07
C PRO A 84 0.22 9.54 7.75
N VAL A 85 0.16 8.47 6.94
CA VAL A 85 0.23 7.09 7.41
C VAL A 85 1.69 6.65 7.42
N VAL A 86 2.13 6.01 8.49
CA VAL A 86 3.47 5.41 8.57
C VAL A 86 3.33 3.90 8.52
N CYS A 87 3.86 3.28 7.47
CA CYS A 87 3.93 1.82 7.34
C CYS A 87 5.39 1.36 7.38
N THR A 88 5.72 0.44 8.27
CA THR A 88 7.07 -0.13 8.39
C THR A 88 7.04 -1.64 8.32
N ALA A 89 8.04 -2.21 7.66
CA ALA A 89 8.36 -3.63 7.84
C ALA A 89 8.81 -3.87 9.30
N PRO A 90 8.61 -5.08 9.84
CA PRO A 90 9.15 -5.45 11.15
C PRO A 90 10.68 -5.39 11.21
#